data_AF-A0A1S4AAV2-F1
#
_entry.id   AF-A0A1S4AAV2-F1
#
_cell.length_a   1.000
_cell.length_b   1.000
_cell.length_c   1.000
_cell.angle_alpha   90.00
_cell.angle_beta   90.00
_cell.angle_gamma   90.00
#
_symmetry.space_group_name_H-M   'P 1'
#
loop_
_entity.id
_entity.type
_entity.pdbx_description
1 polymer ?
#
loop_
_entity_poly.entity_id
_entity_poly.type
_entity_poly.pdbx_seq_one_letter_code
_entity_poly.pdbx_strand_id
1 'polypeptide(L)'
;MKHLKLHNCLFHPPPAFKGFNQLVSLELYEVTISSEVLGRLISRSLLLEQLVLEISSILNHIQIKAPKLRSFDFTGNIELICIKKAPLLVKLSLVNTAELSEEARQSDHAKYFESFPALEHLNLNYLSVMVLDAGSGDIAAKLSSPLNCLKCLCLSDICLDELDEFSYVLCLIRSSPYLQDIQMKIFYVALDTLIDPVRGDVVNDIPASFRDVTLNHLRVARLDNITGTKPEMELIKLLLAKSPMLVRMLLQPNKGQEFAETRLKVLADITKFSRASPKAEVDYNVDNNLV
;
A
#
# COMPACT_ATOMS: atom_id res chain seq x y z
N MET A 1 30.84 -1.15 -14.00
CA MET A 1 30.18 -1.05 -12.69
C MET A 1 28.88 -1.82 -12.74
N LYS A 2 28.64 -2.77 -11.82
CA LYS A 2 27.40 -3.60 -11.78
C LYS A 2 26.46 -3.26 -10.63
N HIS A 3 26.99 -2.77 -9.52
CA HIS A 3 26.22 -2.37 -8.35
C HIS A 3 26.67 -0.97 -7.97
N LEU A 4 25.72 -0.06 -7.80
CA LEU A 4 25.97 1.29 -7.30
C LEU A 4 25.09 1.52 -6.08
N LYS A 5 25.73 1.84 -4.96
CA LYS A 5 25.07 2.15 -3.70
C LYS A 5 25.62 3.47 -3.18
N LEU A 6 24.75 4.47 -3.00
CA LEU A 6 25.11 5.82 -2.58
C LEU A 6 24.23 6.23 -1.38
N HIS A 7 24.83 6.93 -0.41
CA HIS A 7 24.17 7.38 0.82
C HIS A 7 24.52 8.84 1.09
N ASN A 8 23.54 9.64 1.48
CA ASN A 8 23.73 10.99 2.04
C ASN A 8 24.70 11.86 1.21
N CYS A 9 24.52 11.88 -0.12
CA CYS A 9 25.45 12.56 -1.01
C CYS A 9 24.77 13.31 -2.14
N LEU A 10 25.45 14.32 -2.67
CA LEU A 10 25.09 15.00 -3.91
C LEU A 10 25.66 14.21 -5.10
N PHE A 11 24.79 13.69 -5.97
CA PHE A 11 25.22 13.01 -7.19
C PHE A 11 25.16 13.97 -8.38
N HIS A 12 26.28 14.64 -8.65
CA HIS A 12 26.43 15.58 -9.77
C HIS A 12 27.55 15.13 -10.73
N PRO A 13 27.26 14.20 -11.65
CA PRO A 13 28.28 13.71 -12.57
C PRO A 13 28.62 14.76 -13.64
N PRO A 14 29.84 14.70 -14.24
CA PRO A 14 30.22 15.62 -15.31
C PRO A 14 29.24 15.57 -16.51
N PRO A 15 29.09 16.65 -17.30
CA PRO A 15 28.17 16.68 -18.45
C PRO A 15 28.37 15.53 -19.44
N ALA A 16 29.62 15.08 -19.60
CA ALA A 16 29.98 13.96 -20.48
C ALA A 16 29.58 12.57 -19.94
N PHE A 17 29.04 12.48 -18.71
CA PHE A 17 28.62 11.23 -18.10
C PHE A 17 27.41 10.65 -18.84
N LYS A 18 27.62 9.47 -19.43
CA LYS A 18 26.62 8.76 -20.24
C LYS A 18 25.81 7.73 -19.45
N GLY A 19 25.99 7.64 -18.14
CA GLY A 19 25.40 6.59 -17.32
C GLY A 19 26.27 5.32 -17.25
N PHE A 20 25.73 4.29 -16.61
CA PHE A 20 26.33 2.96 -16.52
C PHE A 20 25.51 1.99 -17.38
N ASN A 21 26.16 1.11 -18.15
CA ASN A 21 25.49 0.19 -19.08
C ASN A 21 25.34 -1.24 -18.55
N GLN A 22 26.00 -1.56 -17.43
CA GLN A 22 26.01 -2.91 -16.84
C GLN A 22 25.43 -2.93 -15.42
N LEU A 23 24.71 -1.88 -14.99
CA LEU A 23 24.08 -1.88 -13.67
C LEU A 23 23.01 -2.96 -13.59
N VAL A 24 23.08 -3.71 -12.50
CA VAL A 24 22.14 -4.74 -12.05
C VAL A 24 21.42 -4.26 -10.80
N SER A 25 22.11 -3.57 -9.89
CA SER A 25 21.50 -2.90 -8.73
C SER A 25 21.89 -1.42 -8.67
N LEU A 26 20.88 -0.57 -8.46
CA LEU A 26 21.04 0.86 -8.18
C LEU A 26 20.30 1.17 -6.87
N GLU A 27 21.05 1.58 -5.86
CA GLU A 27 20.51 1.94 -4.54
C GLU A 27 20.96 3.36 -4.18
N LEU A 28 20.02 4.29 -4.05
CA LEU A 28 20.26 5.67 -3.70
C LEU A 28 19.48 5.96 -2.41
N TYR A 29 20.20 6.29 -1.33
CA TYR A 29 19.64 6.60 -0.03
C TYR A 29 19.94 8.04 0.37
N GLU A 30 18.91 8.87 0.54
CA GLU A 30 19.04 10.28 0.90
C GLU A 30 20.00 11.02 -0.06
N VAL A 31 19.89 10.70 -1.35
CA VAL A 31 20.75 11.26 -2.42
C VAL A 31 20.06 12.42 -3.10
N THR A 32 20.74 13.56 -3.19
CA THR A 32 20.30 14.68 -4.02
C THR A 32 20.76 14.44 -5.46
N ILE A 33 19.80 14.31 -6.39
CA ILE A 33 20.03 14.02 -7.81
C ILE A 33 18.93 14.65 -8.65
N SER A 34 19.26 15.19 -9.83
CA SER A 34 18.24 15.71 -10.75
C SER A 34 17.52 14.60 -11.51
N SER A 35 16.25 14.80 -11.87
CA SER A 35 15.45 13.84 -12.64
C SER A 35 16.12 13.46 -13.97
N GLU A 36 16.84 14.39 -14.62
CA GLU A 36 17.57 14.13 -15.87
C GLU A 36 18.72 13.13 -15.67
N VAL A 37 19.52 13.31 -14.61
CA VAL A 37 20.64 12.41 -14.30
C VAL A 37 20.12 11.04 -13.88
N LEU A 38 19.09 10.99 -13.03
CA LEU A 38 18.45 9.76 -12.61
C LEU A 38 17.84 9.01 -13.81
N GLY A 39 17.14 9.72 -14.70
CA GLY A 39 16.61 9.17 -15.94
C GLY A 39 17.69 8.58 -16.85
N ARG A 40 18.87 9.23 -16.94
CA ARG A 40 20.02 8.68 -17.68
C ARG A 40 20.60 7.42 -17.03
N LEU A 41 20.70 7.37 -15.70
CA LEU A 41 21.17 6.17 -14.98
C LEU A 41 20.27 4.96 -15.25
N ILE A 42 18.95 5.16 -15.17
CA ILE A 42 17.97 4.08 -15.32
C ILE A 42 17.86 3.64 -16.79
N SER A 43 17.67 4.59 -17.72
CA SER A 43 17.42 4.27 -19.13
C SER A 43 18.58 3.57 -19.85
N ARG A 44 19.81 3.74 -19.36
CA ARG A 44 21.01 3.09 -19.91
C ARG A 44 21.30 1.72 -19.30
N SER A 45 20.60 1.36 -18.23
CA SER A 45 20.83 0.15 -17.45
C SER A 45 19.77 -0.92 -17.76
N LEU A 46 19.81 -1.50 -18.97
CA LEU A 46 18.82 -2.52 -19.38
C LEU A 46 18.94 -3.85 -18.62
N LEU A 47 20.01 -4.02 -17.83
CA LEU A 47 20.24 -5.17 -16.97
C LEU A 47 19.77 -4.95 -15.52
N LEU A 48 19.16 -3.81 -15.22
CA LEU A 48 18.76 -3.44 -13.88
C LEU A 48 17.67 -4.40 -13.37
N GLU A 49 17.98 -5.09 -12.27
CA GLU A 49 17.09 -6.03 -11.58
C GLU A 49 16.55 -5.44 -10.27
N GLN A 50 17.32 -4.56 -9.63
CA GLN A 50 16.96 -3.92 -8.37
C GLN A 50 17.16 -2.41 -8.46
N LEU A 51 16.14 -1.67 -8.06
CA LEU A 51 16.15 -0.22 -7.96
C LEU A 51 15.61 0.19 -6.59
N VAL A 52 16.42 0.89 -5.80
CA VAL A 52 16.00 1.50 -4.53
C VAL A 52 16.29 2.98 -4.61
N LEU A 53 15.26 3.80 -4.42
CA LEU A 53 15.31 5.24 -4.53
C LEU A 53 14.66 5.84 -3.29
N GLU A 54 15.49 6.25 -2.33
CA GLU A 54 15.11 7.10 -1.22
C GLU A 54 15.68 8.49 -1.51
N ILE A 55 14.83 9.37 -2.03
CA ILE A 55 15.25 10.63 -2.65
C ILE A 55 14.68 11.82 -1.86
N SER A 56 15.58 12.69 -1.41
CA SER A 56 15.24 13.89 -0.65
C SER A 56 14.80 15.08 -1.52
N SER A 57 15.18 15.08 -2.80
CA SER A 57 14.77 16.10 -3.77
C SER A 57 13.40 15.82 -4.37
N ILE A 58 12.66 16.88 -4.73
CA ILE A 58 11.43 16.77 -5.51
C ILE A 58 11.78 16.29 -6.91
N LEU A 59 11.23 15.16 -7.30
CA LEU A 59 11.39 14.60 -8.63
C LEU A 59 10.14 14.87 -9.46
N ASN A 60 10.35 15.47 -10.63
CA ASN A 60 9.30 15.54 -11.66
C ASN A 60 9.02 14.14 -12.23
N HIS A 61 8.24 14.06 -13.30
CA HIS A 61 7.96 12.82 -14.02
C HIS A 61 9.22 11.96 -14.31
N ILE A 62 9.27 10.75 -13.73
CA ILE A 62 10.31 9.76 -14.03
C ILE A 62 9.73 8.63 -14.84
N GLN A 63 10.42 8.32 -15.94
CA GLN A 63 10.10 7.19 -16.78
C GLN A 63 11.14 6.06 -16.63
N ILE A 64 10.71 4.91 -16.12
CA ILE A 64 11.56 3.75 -15.90
C ILE A 64 11.36 2.76 -17.05
N LYS A 65 12.44 2.51 -17.81
CA LYS A 65 12.50 1.47 -18.86
C LYS A 65 13.53 0.41 -18.45
N ALA A 66 13.12 -0.54 -17.61
CA ALA A 66 13.98 -1.58 -17.09
C ALA A 66 13.30 -2.95 -17.26
N PRO A 67 13.49 -3.65 -18.39
CA PRO A 67 12.75 -4.87 -18.72
C PRO A 67 13.11 -6.06 -17.81
N LYS A 68 14.29 -6.01 -17.17
CA LYS A 68 14.76 -7.02 -16.20
C LYS A 68 14.46 -6.67 -14.75
N LEU A 69 13.76 -5.56 -14.49
CA LEU A 69 13.49 -5.10 -13.13
C LEU A 69 12.64 -6.11 -12.38
N ARG A 70 13.12 -6.54 -11.22
CA ARG A 70 12.46 -7.53 -10.33
C ARG A 70 11.98 -6.91 -9.04
N SER A 71 12.68 -5.88 -8.57
CA SER A 71 12.34 -5.15 -7.34
C SER A 71 12.50 -3.66 -7.56
N PHE A 72 11.48 -2.91 -7.18
CA PHE A 72 11.54 -1.45 -7.14
C PHE A 72 10.99 -0.95 -5.81
N ASP A 73 11.82 -0.17 -5.11
CA ASP A 73 11.45 0.50 -3.87
C ASP A 73 11.69 2.00 -4.03
N PHE A 74 10.64 2.78 -3.82
CA PHE A 74 10.67 4.22 -3.91
C PHE A 74 10.11 4.82 -2.62
N THR A 75 10.89 5.71 -2.01
CA THR A 75 10.46 6.60 -0.94
C THR A 75 10.93 8.01 -1.26
N GLY A 76 10.01 8.97 -1.29
CA GLY A 76 10.38 10.37 -1.54
C GLY A 76 9.26 11.15 -2.19
N ASN A 77 9.59 12.35 -2.67
CA ASN A 77 8.64 13.26 -3.28
C ASN A 77 8.69 13.13 -4.81
N ILE A 78 7.61 12.61 -5.41
CA ILE A 78 7.49 12.53 -6.86
C ILE A 78 6.09 12.86 -7.34
N GLU A 79 6.02 13.66 -8.41
CA GLU A 79 4.76 13.98 -9.08
C GLU A 79 4.17 12.77 -9.82
N LEU A 80 5.01 12.03 -10.56
CA LEU A 80 4.57 10.85 -11.31
C LEU A 80 5.71 9.86 -11.59
N ILE A 81 5.49 8.57 -11.30
CA ILE A 81 6.38 7.48 -11.72
C ILE A 81 5.69 6.63 -12.79
N CYS A 82 6.26 6.62 -13.99
CA CYS A 82 5.83 5.76 -15.09
C CYS A 82 6.83 4.61 -15.30
N ILE A 83 6.47 3.40 -14.87
CA ILE A 83 7.24 2.19 -15.15
C ILE A 83 6.70 1.57 -16.44
N LYS A 84 7.45 1.65 -17.54
CA LYS A 84 7.02 1.09 -18.82
C LYS A 84 7.40 -0.37 -18.92
N LYS A 85 6.40 -1.27 -18.91
CA LYS A 85 6.51 -2.72 -19.15
C LYS A 85 7.67 -3.36 -18.38
N ALA A 86 7.42 -3.74 -17.13
CA ALA A 86 8.35 -4.50 -16.30
C ALA A 86 7.75 -5.89 -16.01
N PRO A 87 7.77 -6.82 -16.98
CA PRO A 87 7.09 -8.11 -16.87
C PRO A 87 7.67 -9.03 -15.80
N LEU A 88 8.89 -8.76 -15.34
CA LEU A 88 9.59 -9.52 -14.30
C LEU A 88 9.50 -8.88 -12.92
N LEU A 89 8.76 -7.76 -12.78
CA LEU A 89 8.65 -7.05 -11.51
C LEU A 89 7.83 -7.88 -10.53
N VAL A 90 8.48 -8.33 -9.46
CA VAL A 90 7.91 -9.16 -8.39
C VAL A 90 7.56 -8.32 -7.17
N LYS A 91 8.34 -7.26 -6.90
CA LYS A 91 8.17 -6.38 -5.73
C LYS A 91 8.10 -4.93 -6.17
N LEU A 92 7.05 -4.24 -5.72
CA LEU A 92 6.86 -2.81 -5.93
C LEU A 92 6.52 -2.16 -4.59
N SER A 93 7.31 -1.16 -4.21
CA SER A 93 7.05 -0.29 -3.07
C SER A 93 7.07 1.15 -3.56
N LEU A 94 5.95 1.87 -3.37
CA LEU A 94 5.81 3.29 -3.68
C LEU A 94 5.30 4.01 -2.44
N VAL A 95 6.16 4.82 -1.84
CA VAL A 95 5.86 5.64 -0.66
C VAL A 95 6.12 7.10 -1.00
N ASN A 96 5.07 7.82 -1.39
CA ASN A 96 5.17 9.22 -1.75
C ASN A 96 5.09 10.12 -0.51
N THR A 97 5.92 11.15 -0.41
CA THR A 97 5.99 12.03 0.79
C THR A 97 5.41 13.43 0.61
N ALA A 98 4.86 13.75 -0.57
CA ALA A 98 4.27 15.05 -0.83
C ALA A 98 2.89 14.99 -1.46
N GLU A 99 2.10 16.02 -1.17
CA GLU A 99 0.80 16.25 -1.79
C GLU A 99 0.98 16.45 -3.30
N LEU A 100 0.14 15.74 -4.05
CA LEU A 100 0.20 15.69 -5.50
C LEU A 100 -0.41 16.95 -6.10
N SER A 101 0.05 17.30 -7.30
CA SER A 101 -0.64 18.28 -8.13
C SER A 101 -1.94 17.70 -8.70
N GLU A 102 -2.90 18.57 -9.03
CA GLU A 102 -4.20 18.18 -9.61
C GLU A 102 -4.05 17.42 -10.94
N GLU A 103 -2.99 17.66 -11.72
CA GLU A 103 -2.78 16.99 -13.00
C GLU A 103 -2.42 15.50 -12.86
N ALA A 104 -1.76 15.11 -11.77
CA ALA A 104 -1.42 13.70 -11.51
C ALA A 104 -2.65 12.86 -11.16
N ARG A 105 -3.72 13.50 -10.65
CA ARG A 105 -5.00 12.86 -10.29
C ARG A 105 -5.88 12.53 -11.50
N GLN A 106 -5.54 13.00 -12.70
CA GLN A 106 -6.39 12.93 -13.89
C GLN A 106 -5.91 11.94 -14.97
N SER A 107 -4.79 11.24 -14.75
CA SER A 107 -4.39 10.16 -15.67
C SER A 107 -5.18 8.88 -15.42
N ASP A 108 -5.69 8.27 -16.49
CA ASP A 108 -6.33 6.94 -16.46
C ASP A 108 -5.28 5.88 -16.08
N HIS A 109 -5.10 5.70 -14.77
CA HIS A 109 -4.18 4.74 -14.15
C HIS A 109 -4.78 3.33 -14.04
N ALA A 110 -5.99 3.10 -14.57
CA ALA A 110 -6.65 1.79 -14.48
C ALA A 110 -5.74 0.65 -14.96
N LYS A 111 -4.86 0.94 -15.93
CA LYS A 111 -3.94 -0.02 -16.56
C LYS A 111 -2.51 -0.03 -16.00
N TYR A 112 -2.26 0.68 -14.90
CA TYR A 112 -0.91 0.80 -14.33
C TYR A 112 -0.28 -0.58 -14.08
N PHE A 113 -1.05 -1.49 -13.47
CA PHE A 113 -0.60 -2.83 -13.12
C PHE A 113 -0.52 -3.82 -14.29
N GLU A 114 -1.09 -3.51 -15.46
CA GLU A 114 -0.92 -4.34 -16.68
C GLU A 114 0.56 -4.47 -17.08
N SER A 115 1.39 -3.52 -16.64
CA SER A 115 2.84 -3.53 -16.88
C SER A 115 3.60 -4.54 -16.02
N PHE A 116 2.99 -5.12 -14.97
CA PHE A 116 3.64 -5.96 -13.95
C PHE A 116 2.88 -7.28 -13.70
N PRO A 117 2.70 -8.15 -14.73
CA PRO A 117 1.96 -9.40 -14.58
C PRO A 117 2.51 -10.37 -13.53
N ALA A 118 3.81 -10.26 -13.16
CA ALA A 118 4.46 -11.12 -12.18
C ALA A 118 4.48 -10.53 -10.75
N LEU A 119 3.75 -9.43 -10.49
CA LEU A 119 3.80 -8.74 -9.21
C LEU A 119 3.26 -9.62 -8.08
N GLU A 120 4.09 -9.90 -7.08
CA GLU A 120 3.73 -10.72 -5.91
C GLU A 120 3.62 -9.90 -4.61
N HIS A 121 4.36 -8.80 -4.51
CA HIS A 121 4.38 -7.92 -3.33
C HIS A 121 4.17 -6.47 -3.73
N LEU A 122 3.16 -5.84 -3.14
CA LEU A 122 2.82 -4.44 -3.35
C LEU A 122 2.79 -3.71 -2.02
N ASN A 123 3.58 -2.64 -1.91
CA ASN A 123 3.58 -1.72 -0.78
C ASN A 123 3.23 -0.31 -1.26
N LEU A 124 2.19 0.29 -0.68
CA LEU A 124 1.73 1.64 -1.03
C LEU A 124 1.41 2.41 0.25
N ASN A 125 1.63 3.72 0.24
CA ASN A 125 1.02 4.59 1.24
C ASN A 125 -0.24 5.28 0.70
N TYR A 126 -1.00 5.96 1.56
CA TYR A 126 -2.24 6.68 1.19
C TYR A 126 -2.08 7.55 -0.06
N LEU A 127 -1.05 8.41 -0.08
CA LEU A 127 -0.79 9.29 -1.22
C LEU A 127 -0.56 8.49 -2.52
N SER A 128 0.16 7.38 -2.46
CA SER A 128 0.43 6.54 -3.63
C SER A 128 -0.80 5.77 -4.10
N VAL A 129 -1.69 5.37 -3.18
CA VAL A 129 -2.99 4.77 -3.51
C VAL A 129 -3.86 5.77 -4.25
N MET A 130 -3.91 7.03 -3.81
CA MET A 130 -4.65 8.10 -4.49
C MET A 130 -4.15 8.36 -5.93
N VAL A 131 -2.84 8.28 -6.18
CA VAL A 131 -2.29 8.40 -7.56
C VAL A 131 -2.83 7.30 -8.46
N LEU A 132 -2.99 6.10 -7.91
CA LEU A 132 -3.39 4.91 -8.67
C LEU A 132 -4.90 4.81 -8.86
N ASP A 133 -5.66 5.80 -8.40
CA ASP A 133 -7.10 5.86 -8.60
C ASP A 133 -7.45 5.90 -10.10
N ALA A 134 -8.42 5.06 -10.46
CA ALA A 134 -8.98 4.96 -11.80
C ALA A 134 -10.16 5.92 -12.02
N GLY A 135 -10.32 6.95 -11.17
CA GLY A 135 -11.28 8.03 -11.36
C GLY A 135 -12.74 7.59 -11.31
N SER A 136 -13.03 6.44 -10.68
CA SER A 136 -14.41 6.05 -10.41
C SER A 136 -14.60 6.01 -8.91
N GLY A 137 -15.30 6.99 -8.34
CA GLY A 137 -15.91 6.93 -7.00
C GLY A 137 -16.99 5.84 -6.88
N ASP A 138 -16.92 4.80 -7.71
CA ASP A 138 -17.77 3.64 -7.64
C ASP A 138 -17.13 2.60 -6.73
N ILE A 139 -17.77 2.39 -5.58
CA ILE A 139 -17.41 1.40 -4.57
C ILE A 139 -17.41 -0.04 -5.16
N ALA A 140 -18.03 -0.28 -6.33
CA ALA A 140 -18.00 -1.55 -7.05
C ALA A 140 -16.80 -1.74 -8.00
N ALA A 141 -15.94 -0.73 -8.14
CA ALA A 141 -14.82 -0.79 -9.07
C ALA A 141 -13.81 -1.88 -8.70
N LYS A 142 -13.39 -2.64 -9.71
CA LYS A 142 -12.16 -3.43 -9.71
C LYS A 142 -11.18 -2.74 -10.63
N LEU A 143 -9.88 -2.96 -10.42
CA LEU A 143 -8.88 -2.58 -11.40
C LEU A 143 -9.23 -3.23 -12.75
N SER A 144 -8.92 -2.55 -13.85
CA SER A 144 -9.21 -3.07 -15.20
C SER A 144 -8.47 -4.39 -15.48
N SER A 145 -7.38 -4.65 -14.75
CA SER A 145 -6.64 -5.90 -14.77
C SER A 145 -6.50 -6.49 -13.35
N PRO A 146 -6.82 -7.78 -13.16
CA PRO A 146 -6.65 -8.43 -11.87
C PRO A 146 -5.16 -8.69 -11.57
N LEU A 147 -4.79 -8.46 -10.31
CA LEU A 147 -3.48 -8.74 -9.71
C LEU A 147 -3.34 -10.22 -9.37
N ASN A 148 -3.40 -11.08 -10.39
CA ASN A 148 -3.46 -12.54 -10.25
C ASN A 148 -2.24 -13.17 -9.57
N CYS A 149 -1.09 -12.51 -9.53
CA CYS A 149 0.10 -13.01 -8.87
C CYS A 149 0.30 -12.43 -7.46
N LEU A 150 -0.49 -11.44 -7.05
CA LEU A 150 -0.29 -10.72 -5.80
C LEU A 150 -0.57 -11.63 -4.60
N LYS A 151 0.44 -11.79 -3.75
CA LYS A 151 0.38 -12.59 -2.52
C LYS A 151 0.42 -11.71 -1.27
N CYS A 152 1.04 -10.54 -1.34
CA CYS A 152 1.24 -9.65 -0.21
C CYS A 152 0.88 -8.21 -0.58
N LEU A 153 -0.01 -7.62 0.21
CA LEU A 153 -0.43 -6.23 0.09
C LEU A 153 -0.14 -5.51 1.40
N CYS A 154 0.75 -4.52 1.36
CA CYS A 154 1.08 -3.64 2.46
C CYS A 154 0.57 -2.23 2.15
N LEU A 155 -0.22 -1.66 3.06
CA LEU A 155 -0.79 -0.33 2.94
C LEU A 155 -0.43 0.48 4.18
N SER A 156 0.30 1.58 4.01
CA SER A 156 0.72 2.43 5.12
C SER A 156 0.03 3.79 5.13
N ASP A 157 -0.16 4.29 6.34
CA ASP A 157 -0.68 5.63 6.62
C ASP A 157 -2.02 5.91 5.91
N ILE A 158 -2.87 4.87 5.84
CA ILE A 158 -4.19 4.93 5.19
C ILE A 158 -5.17 5.67 6.08
N CYS A 159 -5.82 6.69 5.52
CA CYS A 159 -6.98 7.34 6.12
C CYS A 159 -8.24 6.54 5.77
N LEU A 160 -9.07 6.24 6.77
CA LEU A 160 -10.35 5.54 6.63
C LEU A 160 -11.52 6.40 7.12
N ASP A 161 -11.35 7.72 7.14
CA ASP A 161 -12.30 8.64 7.75
C ASP A 161 -13.55 8.84 6.87
N GLU A 162 -13.40 8.71 5.55
CA GLU A 162 -14.47 8.84 4.57
C GLU A 162 -14.71 7.55 3.75
N LEU A 163 -15.97 7.36 3.30
CA LEU A 163 -16.37 6.20 2.50
C LEU A 163 -15.61 6.08 1.17
N ASP A 164 -15.20 7.22 0.62
CA ASP A 164 -14.47 7.29 -0.65
C ASP A 164 -13.06 6.72 -0.50
N GLU A 165 -12.37 6.97 0.62
CA GLU A 165 -11.01 6.49 0.88
C GLU A 165 -10.97 4.98 1.08
N PHE A 166 -12.01 4.44 1.71
CA PHE A 166 -12.18 3.01 1.92
C PHE A 166 -12.38 2.24 0.59
N SER A 167 -12.91 2.90 -0.44
CA SER A 167 -13.15 2.29 -1.76
C SER A 167 -11.85 1.84 -2.44
N TYR A 168 -10.74 2.56 -2.24
CA TYR A 168 -9.45 2.24 -2.83
C TYR A 168 -8.86 0.96 -2.28
N VAL A 169 -8.94 0.79 -0.96
CA VAL A 169 -8.51 -0.42 -0.26
C VAL A 169 -9.32 -1.61 -0.79
N LEU A 170 -10.64 -1.47 -0.91
CA LEU A 170 -11.49 -2.53 -1.45
C LEU A 170 -11.18 -2.85 -2.91
N CYS A 171 -10.91 -1.85 -3.75
CA CYS A 171 -10.54 -2.05 -5.15
C CYS A 171 -9.29 -2.94 -5.26
N LEU A 172 -8.25 -2.67 -4.47
CA LEU A 172 -7.03 -3.48 -4.44
C LEU A 172 -7.30 -4.91 -3.95
N ILE A 173 -8.06 -5.06 -2.86
CA ILE A 173 -8.42 -6.37 -2.31
C ILE A 173 -9.22 -7.19 -3.33
N ARG A 174 -10.25 -6.60 -3.95
CA ARG A 174 -11.08 -7.27 -4.96
C ARG A 174 -10.31 -7.66 -6.21
N SER A 175 -9.28 -6.90 -6.54
CA SER A 175 -8.43 -7.16 -7.70
C SER A 175 -7.36 -8.22 -7.42
N SER A 176 -7.24 -8.72 -6.19
CA SER A 176 -6.16 -9.61 -5.74
C SER A 176 -6.69 -10.99 -5.31
N PRO A 177 -7.13 -11.86 -6.25
CA PRO A 177 -7.86 -13.09 -5.91
C PRO A 177 -7.04 -14.12 -5.12
N TYR A 178 -5.71 -14.10 -5.20
CA TYR A 178 -4.80 -15.06 -4.55
C TYR A 178 -4.02 -14.46 -3.37
N LEU A 179 -4.51 -13.35 -2.82
CA LEU A 179 -3.87 -12.62 -1.74
C LEU A 179 -3.75 -13.50 -0.48
N GLN A 180 -2.55 -13.52 0.12
CA GLN A 180 -2.19 -14.38 1.26
C GLN A 180 -1.89 -13.59 2.53
N ASP A 181 -1.40 -12.36 2.38
CA ASP A 181 -0.99 -11.47 3.46
C ASP A 181 -1.50 -10.05 3.18
N ILE A 182 -2.22 -9.48 4.14
CA ILE A 182 -2.60 -8.06 4.15
C ILE A 182 -2.03 -7.41 5.39
N GLN A 183 -1.33 -6.30 5.21
CA GLN A 183 -0.86 -5.44 6.30
C GLN A 183 -1.34 -4.03 6.07
N MET A 184 -1.97 -3.43 7.08
CA MET A 184 -2.49 -2.08 7.02
C MET A 184 -2.08 -1.31 8.26
N LYS A 185 -1.53 -0.11 8.07
CA LYS A 185 -1.30 0.85 9.15
C LYS A 185 -2.20 2.04 8.93
N ILE A 186 -3.12 2.26 9.86
CA ILE A 186 -4.15 3.31 9.75
C ILE A 186 -3.60 4.60 10.33
N PHE A 187 -3.88 5.71 9.65
CA PHE A 187 -3.53 7.06 10.08
C PHE A 187 -4.79 7.89 10.25
N TYR A 188 -4.81 8.74 11.27
CA TYR A 188 -5.87 9.71 11.50
C TYR A 188 -5.23 11.09 11.51
N VAL A 189 -5.79 12.01 10.74
CA VAL A 189 -5.43 13.42 10.90
C VAL A 189 -6.17 13.89 12.15
N ALA A 190 -5.46 14.47 13.11
CA ALA A 190 -6.08 15.14 14.24
C ALA A 190 -6.74 16.45 13.76
N LEU A 191 -7.83 16.36 12.99
CA LEU A 191 -8.82 17.42 12.95
C LEU A 191 -9.64 17.31 14.23
N ASP A 192 -10.05 18.46 14.79
CA ASP A 192 -10.87 18.62 16.01
C ASP A 192 -12.24 17.88 15.98
N THR A 193 -12.47 17.01 15.00
CA THR A 193 -13.59 16.08 14.96
C THR A 193 -13.33 14.94 15.92
N LEU A 194 -14.07 14.94 17.03
CA LEU A 194 -14.24 13.79 17.93
C LEU A 194 -14.43 12.53 17.07
N ILE A 195 -13.41 11.64 17.06
CA ILE A 195 -13.53 10.30 16.48
C ILE A 195 -14.59 9.59 17.33
N ASP A 196 -15.86 9.66 16.91
CA ASP A 196 -16.95 9.02 17.65
C ASP A 196 -16.84 7.52 17.36
N PRO A 197 -16.42 6.70 18.34
CA PRO A 197 -16.39 5.26 18.16
C PRO A 197 -17.82 4.79 17.87
N VAL A 198 -17.97 3.73 17.08
CA VAL A 198 -19.28 3.23 16.61
C VAL A 198 -20.36 3.34 17.71
N ARG A 199 -21.26 4.32 17.59
CA ARG A 199 -22.49 4.43 18.37
C ARG A 199 -23.60 3.74 17.59
N GLY A 200 -23.68 2.42 17.70
CA GLY A 200 -24.78 1.67 17.09
C GLY A 200 -24.55 0.18 17.12
N ASP A 201 -25.64 -0.58 17.22
CA ASP A 201 -25.63 -2.03 17.14
C ASP A 201 -24.87 -2.45 15.88
N VAL A 202 -23.79 -3.22 16.05
CA VAL A 202 -23.03 -3.76 14.92
C VAL A 202 -23.95 -4.71 14.17
N VAL A 203 -24.57 -4.19 13.10
CA VAL A 203 -25.45 -4.98 12.23
C VAL A 203 -24.64 -6.17 11.75
N ASN A 204 -25.13 -7.38 12.01
CA ASN A 204 -24.41 -8.63 11.68
C ASN A 204 -24.30 -8.89 10.17
N ASP A 205 -24.93 -8.07 9.33
CA ASP A 205 -24.87 -8.19 7.89
C ASP A 205 -23.59 -7.60 7.28
N ILE A 206 -23.04 -8.29 6.29
CA ILE A 206 -21.95 -7.77 5.45
C ILE A 206 -22.58 -6.75 4.48
N PRO A 207 -22.11 -5.49 4.43
CA PRO A 207 -22.73 -4.50 3.55
C PRO A 207 -22.72 -4.93 2.08
N ALA A 208 -23.69 -4.48 1.29
CA ALA A 208 -23.90 -4.96 -0.07
C ALA A 208 -22.68 -4.79 -0.98
N SER A 209 -21.88 -3.75 -0.75
CA SER A 209 -20.60 -3.49 -1.44
C SER A 209 -19.63 -4.66 -1.32
N PHE A 210 -19.64 -5.43 -0.24
CA PHE A 210 -18.65 -6.45 0.05
C PHE A 210 -19.02 -7.86 -0.44
N ARG A 211 -20.16 -8.03 -1.11
CA ARG A 211 -20.68 -9.36 -1.45
C ARG A 211 -19.77 -10.13 -2.42
N ASP A 212 -19.13 -9.42 -3.33
CA ASP A 212 -18.29 -9.98 -4.41
C ASP A 212 -16.83 -10.20 -4.00
N VAL A 213 -16.44 -9.80 -2.79
CA VAL A 213 -15.10 -10.00 -2.24
C VAL A 213 -14.92 -11.47 -1.86
N THR A 214 -13.85 -12.09 -2.37
CA THR A 214 -13.43 -13.45 -2.02
C THR A 214 -11.97 -13.45 -1.56
N LEU A 215 -11.71 -13.86 -0.32
CA LEU A 215 -10.36 -13.90 0.28
C LEU A 215 -9.94 -15.34 0.56
N ASN A 216 -10.15 -16.22 -0.41
CA ASN A 216 -10.00 -17.66 -0.27
C ASN A 216 -8.58 -18.11 0.08
N HIS A 217 -7.57 -17.27 -0.18
CA HIS A 217 -6.16 -17.57 0.05
C HIS A 217 -5.55 -16.77 1.20
N LEU A 218 -6.30 -15.85 1.83
CA LEU A 218 -5.77 -14.99 2.88
C LEU A 218 -5.44 -15.83 4.10
N ARG A 219 -4.20 -15.75 4.58
CA ARG A 219 -3.69 -16.51 5.73
C ARG A 219 -3.32 -15.61 6.89
N VAL A 220 -2.81 -14.41 6.61
CA VAL A 220 -2.38 -13.43 7.60
C VAL A 220 -3.03 -12.09 7.30
N ALA A 221 -3.58 -11.46 8.34
CA ALA A 221 -4.03 -10.08 8.29
C ALA A 221 -3.41 -9.32 9.46
N ARG A 222 -2.91 -8.12 9.22
CA ARG A 222 -2.40 -7.20 10.25
C ARG A 222 -3.04 -5.84 10.06
N LEU A 223 -3.67 -5.31 11.09
CA LEU A 223 -4.17 -3.94 11.14
C LEU A 223 -3.56 -3.26 12.34
N ASP A 224 -2.79 -2.21 12.09
CA ASP A 224 -2.12 -1.41 13.10
C ASP A 224 -2.81 -0.05 13.27
N ASN A 225 -2.79 0.45 14.50
CA ASN A 225 -3.35 1.72 14.94
C ASN A 225 -4.89 1.80 14.88
N ILE A 226 -5.63 0.72 15.14
CA ILE A 226 -7.10 0.73 15.12
C ILE A 226 -7.71 1.50 16.31
N THR A 227 -8.74 2.31 16.06
CA THR A 227 -9.50 3.04 17.09
C THR A 227 -10.93 2.52 17.26
N GLY A 228 -11.43 1.74 16.30
CA GLY A 228 -12.78 1.19 16.32
C GLY A 228 -13.80 1.99 15.54
N THR A 229 -13.38 2.77 14.55
CA THR A 229 -14.32 3.45 13.64
C THR A 229 -15.16 2.44 12.85
N LYS A 230 -16.27 2.91 12.29
CA LYS A 230 -17.16 2.04 11.49
C LYS A 230 -16.43 1.37 10.31
N PRO A 231 -15.64 2.08 9.47
CA PRO A 231 -14.95 1.46 8.34
C PRO A 231 -13.91 0.41 8.76
N GLU A 232 -13.20 0.64 9.86
CA GLU A 232 -12.28 -0.36 10.44
C GLU A 232 -12.99 -1.64 10.84
N MET A 233 -14.11 -1.50 11.58
CA MET A 233 -14.86 -2.64 12.07
C MET A 233 -15.49 -3.41 10.90
N GLU A 234 -15.96 -2.71 9.87
CA GLU A 234 -16.45 -3.32 8.63
C GLU A 234 -15.34 -4.07 7.88
N LEU A 235 -14.12 -3.52 7.82
CA LEU A 235 -12.97 -4.19 7.22
C LEU A 235 -12.60 -5.46 8.00
N ILE A 236 -12.46 -5.37 9.32
CA ILE A 236 -12.12 -6.52 10.17
C ILE A 236 -13.18 -7.62 9.99
N LYS A 237 -14.46 -7.23 10.00
CA LYS A 237 -15.58 -8.15 9.79
C LYS A 237 -15.55 -8.80 8.41
N LEU A 238 -15.29 -8.02 7.35
CA LEU A 238 -15.11 -8.53 5.99
C LEU A 238 -14.00 -9.59 5.95
N LEU A 239 -12.82 -9.23 6.47
CA LEU A 239 -11.65 -10.10 6.45
C LEU A 239 -11.93 -11.42 7.20
N LEU A 240 -12.58 -11.38 8.35
CA LEU A 240 -12.95 -12.60 9.10
C LEU A 240 -14.01 -13.44 8.37
N ALA A 241 -15.03 -12.80 7.80
CA ALA A 241 -16.17 -13.49 7.20
C ALA A 241 -15.90 -14.02 5.79
N LYS A 242 -14.89 -13.50 5.08
CA LYS A 242 -14.58 -13.88 3.68
C LYS A 242 -13.26 -14.63 3.50
N SER A 243 -12.55 -14.94 4.59
CA SER A 243 -11.23 -15.59 4.55
C SER A 243 -11.24 -17.00 5.17
N PRO A 244 -11.65 -18.05 4.42
CA PRO A 244 -11.71 -19.42 4.93
C PRO A 244 -10.34 -20.05 5.24
N MET A 245 -9.24 -19.50 4.70
CA MET A 245 -7.86 -19.95 4.97
C MET A 245 -7.12 -19.12 6.03
N LEU A 246 -7.80 -18.15 6.66
CA LEU A 246 -7.17 -17.25 7.63
C LEU A 246 -6.66 -18.05 8.82
N VAL A 247 -5.38 -17.88 9.14
CA VAL A 247 -4.71 -18.51 10.28
C VAL A 247 -4.54 -17.51 11.40
N ARG A 248 -4.10 -16.28 11.06
CA ARG A 248 -3.77 -15.27 12.06
C ARG A 248 -4.25 -13.89 11.64
N MET A 249 -4.92 -13.20 12.55
CA MET A 249 -5.26 -11.79 12.44
C MET A 249 -4.64 -11.04 13.63
N LEU A 250 -3.76 -10.08 13.33
CA LEU A 250 -3.07 -9.24 14.29
C LEU A 250 -3.71 -7.85 14.30
N LEU A 251 -4.26 -7.45 15.43
CA LEU A 251 -4.92 -6.17 15.61
C LEU A 251 -4.16 -5.37 16.67
N GLN A 252 -3.52 -4.28 16.27
CA GLN A 252 -2.83 -3.38 17.18
C GLN A 252 -3.66 -2.12 17.40
N PRO A 253 -4.33 -1.95 18.55
CA PRO A 253 -5.06 -0.73 18.85
C PRO A 253 -4.16 0.50 18.96
N ASN A 254 -4.77 1.65 18.65
CA ASN A 254 -4.17 2.96 18.89
C ASN A 254 -3.90 3.12 20.41
N LYS A 255 -2.69 3.57 20.74
CA LYS A 255 -2.19 3.66 22.12
C LYS A 255 -2.57 4.95 22.84
N GLY A 256 -3.28 5.89 22.20
CA GLY A 256 -3.77 7.12 22.84
C GLY A 256 -4.64 6.83 24.07
N GLN A 257 -4.39 7.56 25.17
CA GLN A 257 -5.03 7.32 26.47
C GLN A 257 -6.56 7.49 26.43
N GLU A 258 -7.04 8.41 25.60
CA GLU A 258 -8.47 8.69 25.37
C GLU A 258 -9.27 7.52 24.78
N PHE A 259 -8.60 6.48 24.27
CA PHE A 259 -9.24 5.32 23.67
C PHE A 259 -9.30 4.07 24.58
N ALA A 260 -8.86 4.13 25.84
CA ALA A 260 -8.76 2.95 26.70
C ALA A 260 -10.09 2.19 26.88
N GLU A 261 -11.17 2.89 27.22
CA GLU A 261 -12.51 2.29 27.32
C GLU A 261 -13.04 1.82 25.96
N THR A 262 -12.69 2.54 24.90
CA THR A 262 -13.05 2.21 23.52
C THR A 262 -12.40 0.90 23.07
N ARG A 263 -11.14 0.64 23.43
CA ARG A 263 -10.42 -0.61 23.07
C ARG A 263 -11.14 -1.86 23.56
N LEU A 264 -11.67 -1.84 24.78
CA LEU A 264 -12.41 -2.97 25.34
C LEU A 264 -13.73 -3.20 24.61
N LYS A 265 -14.43 -2.13 24.24
CA LYS A 265 -15.67 -2.21 23.43
C LYS A 265 -15.38 -2.78 22.05
N VAL A 266 -14.34 -2.28 21.38
CA VAL A 266 -13.87 -2.76 20.08
C VAL A 266 -13.52 -4.24 20.14
N LEU A 267 -12.76 -4.66 21.14
CA LEU A 267 -12.45 -6.07 21.37
C LEU A 267 -13.72 -6.90 21.55
N ALA A 268 -14.64 -6.45 22.41
CA ALA A 268 -15.91 -7.14 22.64
C ALA A 268 -16.73 -7.30 21.34
N ASP A 269 -16.73 -6.30 20.46
CA ASP A 269 -17.44 -6.39 19.18
C ASP A 269 -16.75 -7.31 18.18
N ILE A 270 -15.41 -7.29 18.09
CA ILE A 270 -14.64 -8.20 17.21
C ILE A 270 -14.91 -9.67 17.60
N THR A 271 -15.06 -9.97 18.89
CA THR A 271 -15.34 -11.35 19.33
C THR A 271 -16.70 -11.88 18.86
N LYS A 272 -17.64 -10.99 18.52
CA LYS A 272 -18.97 -11.36 18.00
C LYS A 272 -18.96 -11.63 16.50
N PHE A 273 -17.89 -11.29 15.77
CA PHE A 273 -17.85 -11.43 14.33
C PHE A 273 -17.75 -12.90 13.90
N SER A 274 -18.54 -13.25 12.89
CA SER A 274 -18.49 -14.57 12.28
C SER A 274 -17.14 -14.78 11.59
N ARG A 275 -16.63 -16.01 11.67
CA ARG A 275 -15.35 -16.41 11.09
C ARG A 275 -15.58 -17.49 10.05
N ALA A 276 -15.13 -17.26 8.82
CA ALA A 276 -15.15 -18.29 7.78
C ALA A 276 -14.13 -19.40 8.06
N SER A 277 -12.98 -19.05 8.65
CA SER A 277 -11.95 -20.01 9.04
C SER A 277 -12.15 -20.44 10.50
N PRO A 278 -12.28 -21.76 10.78
CA PRO A 278 -12.29 -22.28 12.14
C PRO A 278 -10.90 -22.24 12.81
N LYS A 279 -9.83 -22.00 12.05
CA LYS A 279 -8.44 -21.93 12.52
C LYS A 279 -7.97 -20.49 12.77
N ALA A 280 -8.81 -19.50 12.49
CA ALA A 280 -8.42 -18.10 12.61
C ALA A 280 -8.26 -17.71 14.09
N GLU A 281 -7.02 -17.43 14.46
CA GLU A 281 -6.64 -16.79 15.72
C GLU A 281 -6.66 -15.27 15.53
N VAL A 282 -7.31 -14.55 16.45
CA VAL A 282 -7.39 -13.08 16.44
C VAL A 282 -6.66 -12.58 17.67
N ASP A 283 -5.46 -12.04 17.45
CA ASP A 283 -4.61 -11.46 18.48
C ASP A 283 -4.87 -9.96 18.53
N TYR A 284 -5.56 -9.49 19.57
CA TYR A 284 -5.75 -8.07 19.82
C TYR A 284 -4.79 -7.61 20.92
N ASN A 285 -3.81 -6.77 20.56
CA ASN A 285 -2.75 -6.38 21.48
C ASN A 285 -3.19 -5.23 22.40
N VAL A 286 -3.90 -5.57 23.48
CA VAL A 286 -4.43 -4.57 24.44
C VAL A 286 -3.29 -3.85 25.20
N ASP A 287 -2.12 -4.48 25.37
CA ASP A 287 -1.13 -4.07 26.37
C ASP A 287 0.33 -4.05 25.85
N ASN A 288 0.93 -2.87 25.92
CA ASN A 288 2.35 -2.71 26.23
C ASN A 288 2.55 -1.40 27.02
N ASN A 289 1.96 -1.32 28.21
CA ASN A 289 2.29 -0.34 29.25
C ASN A 289 1.71 -0.79 30.61
N LEU A 290 2.29 -1.82 31.23
CA LEU A 290 2.22 -2.05 32.68
C LEU A 290 3.46 -2.85 33.14
N VAL A 291 4.61 -2.18 33.24
CA VAL A 291 5.52 -2.18 34.41
C VAL A 291 6.21 -0.82 34.45
#